data_AF-A0A837LIX7-F1
#
_entry.id   AF-A0A837LIX7-F1
#
_cell.length_a   1.000
_cell.length_b   1.000
_cell.length_c   1.000
_cell.angle_alpha   90.00
_cell.angle_beta   90.00
_cell.angle_gamma   90.00
#
_symmetry.space_group_name_H-M   'P 1'
#
loop_
_entity.id
_entity.type
_entity.pdbx_description
1 polymer ?
#
loop_
_entity_poly.entity_id
_entity_poly.type
_entity_poly.pdbx_seq_one_letter_code
_entity_poly.pdbx_strand_id
1 'polypeptide(L)'
;MSKNSEVKLAKIVADLAIFLEFTSEELLDPDAAVEAMEQIAAELQLLGDEERNNLAKIFIDLSNGYQGDKSEYVRDLPESLGLI
;
A
#
# COMPACT_ATOMS: atom_id res chain seq x y z
N MET A 1 2.53 12.87 15.91
CA MET A 1 3.57 12.86 14.87
C MET A 1 3.85 11.40 14.56
N SER A 2 3.58 10.95 13.33
CA SER A 2 3.89 9.55 12.98
C SER A 2 5.39 9.30 13.17
N LYS A 3 5.74 8.17 13.79
CA LYS A 3 7.15 7.83 14.04
C LYS A 3 7.82 7.62 12.69
N ASN A 4 9.06 8.10 12.52
CA ASN A 4 9.79 8.01 11.25
C ASN A 4 9.80 6.58 10.67
N SER A 5 9.81 5.55 11.51
CA SER A 5 9.72 4.14 11.12
C SER A 5 8.39 3.75 10.47
N GLU A 6 7.25 4.25 10.95
CA GLU A 6 5.92 3.93 10.38
C GLU A 6 5.82 4.45 8.95
N VAL A 7 6.26 5.68 8.71
CA VAL A 7 6.31 6.27 7.37
C VAL A 7 7.23 5.48 6.44
N LYS A 8 8.36 4.99 6.93
CA LYS A 8 9.28 4.16 6.15
C LYS A 8 8.67 2.79 5.83
N LEU A 9 8.00 2.14 6.78
CA LEU A 9 7.33 0.85 6.56
C LEU A 9 6.16 1.01 5.58
N ALA A 10 5.31 2.02 5.76
CA ALA A 10 4.24 2.34 4.81
C ALA A 10 4.78 2.60 3.40
N LYS A 11 5.90 3.32 3.28
CA LYS A 11 6.56 3.53 1.99
C LYS A 11 7.04 2.21 1.36
N ILE A 12 7.62 1.31 2.14
CA ILE A 12 8.04 -0.01 1.64
C ILE A 12 6.82 -0.78 1.10
N VAL A 13 5.70 -0.76 1.83
CA VAL A 13 4.45 -1.39 1.39
C VAL A 13 3.94 -0.73 0.11
N ALA A 14 3.90 0.60 0.03
CA ALA A 14 3.44 1.32 -1.16
C ALA A 14 4.31 1.00 -2.40
N ASP A 15 5.63 0.96 -2.23
CA ASP A 15 6.57 0.64 -3.31
C ASP A 15 6.38 -0.81 -3.78
N LEU A 16 6.15 -1.75 -2.85
CA LEU A 16 5.86 -3.15 -3.18
C LEU A 16 4.50 -3.29 -3.88
N ALA A 17 3.47 -2.59 -3.39
CA ALA A 17 2.15 -2.60 -4.01
C ALA A 17 2.20 -2.07 -5.44
N ILE A 18 2.93 -0.96 -5.67
CA ILE A 18 3.19 -0.46 -7.02
C ILE A 18 3.90 -1.52 -7.88
N PHE A 19 4.89 -2.22 -7.33
CA PHE A 19 5.59 -3.26 -8.07
C PHE A 19 4.63 -4.39 -8.49
N LEU A 20 3.76 -4.84 -7.58
CA LEU A 20 2.80 -5.90 -7.86
C LEU A 20 1.76 -5.47 -8.91
N GLU A 21 1.26 -4.24 -8.84
CA GLU A 21 0.24 -3.71 -9.76
C GLU A 21 0.79 -3.34 -11.14
N PHE A 22 1.94 -2.68 -11.20
CA PHE A 22 2.45 -2.07 -12.44
C PHE A 22 3.50 -2.91 -13.16
N THR A 23 3.83 -4.11 -12.66
CA THR A 23 4.70 -5.05 -13.40
C THR A 23 3.87 -5.77 -14.46
N SER A 24 4.40 -5.82 -15.68
CA SER A 24 3.74 -6.51 -16.80
C SER A 24 3.55 -8.00 -16.51
N GLU A 25 2.43 -8.56 -16.99
CA GLU A 25 2.11 -9.98 -16.95
C GLU A 25 3.18 -10.89 -17.59
N GLU A 26 4.05 -10.36 -18.45
CA GLU A 26 5.19 -11.09 -19.01
C GLU A 26 6.30 -11.39 -17.98
N LEU A 27 6.38 -10.58 -16.91
CA LEU A 27 7.43 -10.64 -15.89
C LEU A 27 6.93 -11.13 -14.54
N LEU A 28 5.66 -10.89 -14.22
CA LEU A 28 5.02 -11.29 -12.97
C LEU A 28 3.64 -11.87 -13.28
N ASP A 29 3.40 -13.09 -12.81
CA ASP A 29 2.09 -13.73 -12.91
C ASP A 29 1.04 -12.86 -12.17
N PRO A 30 -0.03 -12.40 -12.86
CA PRO A 30 -1.04 -11.54 -12.25
C PRO A 30 -1.76 -12.18 -11.06
N ASP A 31 -2.01 -13.50 -11.10
CA ASP A 31 -2.68 -14.21 -10.00
C ASP A 31 -1.75 -14.25 -8.78
N ALA A 32 -0.45 -14.49 -8.99
CA ALA A 32 0.54 -14.44 -7.93
C ALA A 32 0.71 -13.02 -7.35
N ALA A 33 0.60 -11.98 -8.19
CA ALA A 33 0.65 -10.59 -7.75
C ALA A 33 -0.54 -10.23 -6.85
N VAL A 34 -1.74 -10.67 -7.24
CA VAL A 34 -2.97 -10.52 -6.45
C VAL A 34 -2.87 -11.26 -5.13
N GLU A 35 -2.43 -12.52 -5.13
CA GLU A 35 -2.27 -13.31 -3.90
C GLU A 35 -1.30 -12.64 -2.92
N ALA A 36 -0.18 -12.08 -3.42
CA ALA A 36 0.75 -11.34 -2.59
C ALA A 36 0.13 -10.06 -2.00
N MET A 37 -0.68 -9.34 -2.78
CA MET A 37 -1.41 -8.16 -2.30
C MET A 37 -2.42 -8.53 -1.22
N GLU A 38 -3.15 -9.63 -1.39
CA GLU A 38 -4.11 -10.14 -0.41
C GLU A 38 -3.43 -10.51 0.91
N GLN A 39 -2.24 -11.13 0.86
CA GLN A 39 -1.45 -11.43 2.05
C GLN A 39 -1.01 -10.15 2.79
N ILE A 40 -0.59 -9.12 2.06
CA ILE A 40 -0.25 -7.82 2.64
C ILE A 40 -1.48 -7.19 3.30
N ALA A 41 -2.62 -7.17 2.60
CA ALA A 41 -3.87 -6.63 3.12
C ALA A 41 -4.30 -7.35 4.40
N ALA A 42 -4.26 -8.69 4.41
CA ALA A 42 -4.64 -9.50 5.56
C ALA A 42 -3.80 -9.17 6.79
N GLU A 43 -2.47 -9.04 6.66
CA GLU A 43 -1.59 -8.70 7.77
C GLU A 43 -1.85 -7.27 8.28
N LEU A 44 -2.03 -6.29 7.39
CA LEU A 44 -2.30 -4.90 7.77
C LEU A 44 -3.68 -4.74 8.43
N GLN A 45 -4.66 -5.57 8.07
CA GLN A 45 -5.99 -5.59 8.70
C GLN A 45 -5.96 -6.09 10.15
N LEU A 46 -4.87 -6.75 10.60
CA LEU A 46 -4.69 -7.17 12.00
C LEU A 46 -4.28 -6.01 12.93
N LEU A 47 -3.89 -4.86 12.37
CA LEU A 47 -3.58 -3.65 13.13
C LEU A 47 -4.82 -3.13 13.88
N GLY A 48 -4.60 -2.48 15.03
CA GLY A 48 -5.69 -1.82 15.76
C GLY A 48 -6.30 -0.66 14.97
N ASP A 49 -7.53 -0.26 15.30
CA ASP A 49 -8.25 0.80 14.59
C ASP A 49 -7.47 2.13 14.50
N GLU A 50 -6.78 2.52 15.58
CA GLU A 50 -5.95 3.73 15.57
C GLU A 50 -4.76 3.60 14.63
N GLU A 51 -4.09 2.44 14.62
CA GLU A 51 -2.94 2.15 13.77
C GLU A 51 -3.33 2.09 12.29
N ARG A 52 -4.46 1.45 11.97
CA ARG A 52 -5.04 1.44 10.62
C ARG A 52 -5.35 2.85 10.11
N ASN A 53 -6.02 3.66 10.92
CA ASN A 53 -6.35 5.04 10.56
C ASN A 53 -5.10 5.90 10.37
N ASN A 54 -4.06 5.69 11.17
CA ASN A 54 -2.78 6.35 11.01
C ASN A 54 -2.08 5.89 9.72
N LEU A 55 -2.05 4.60 9.44
CA LEU A 55 -1.47 4.03 8.22
C LEU A 55 -2.17 4.54 6.96
N ALA A 56 -3.51 4.59 6.96
CA ALA A 56 -4.30 5.14 5.87
C ALA A 56 -3.90 6.59 5.54
N LYS A 57 -3.72 7.44 6.56
CA LYS A 57 -3.27 8.83 6.38
C LYS A 57 -1.85 8.89 5.81
N ILE A 58 -0.96 8.02 6.28
CA ILE A 58 0.42 7.95 5.76
C ILE A 58 0.44 7.60 4.28
N PHE A 59 -0.39 6.66 3.81
CA PHE A 59 -0.48 6.34 2.38
C PHE A 59 -0.96 7.55 1.56
N ILE A 60 -2.00 8.26 2.02
CA ILE A 60 -2.50 9.48 1.38
C ILE A 60 -1.41 10.57 1.34
N ASP A 61 -0.65 10.75 2.42
CA ASP A 61 0.43 11.74 2.45
C ASP A 61 1.58 11.33 1.50
N LEU A 62 1.96 10.04 1.49
CA LEU A 62 2.99 9.49 0.63
C LEU A 62 2.63 9.57 -0.85
N SER A 63 1.35 9.49 -1.20
CA SER A 63 0.87 9.51 -2.58
C SER A 63 1.38 10.73 -3.35
N ASN A 64 1.47 11.89 -2.68
CA ASN A 64 1.99 13.15 -3.23
C ASN A 64 3.46 13.06 -3.69
N GLY A 65 4.21 12.05 -3.25
CA GLY A 65 5.60 11.80 -3.65
C GLY A 65 5.75 10.94 -4.91
N TYR A 66 4.66 10.36 -5.41
CA TYR A 66 4.64 9.55 -6.63
C TYR A 66 4.14 10.38 -7.84
N GLN A 67 4.28 9.85 -9.05
CA GLN A 67 3.88 10.54 -10.29
C GLN A 67 2.88 9.71 -11.10
N GLY A 68 1.94 10.38 -11.74
CA GLY A 68 0.92 9.76 -12.61
C GLY A 68 0.07 8.74 -11.86
N ASP A 69 -0.26 7.65 -12.54
CA ASP A 69 -1.13 6.57 -12.05
C ASP A 69 -0.67 5.99 -10.70
N LYS A 70 0.65 5.99 -10.43
CA LYS A 70 1.19 5.52 -9.14
C LYS A 70 0.78 6.41 -7.97
N SER A 71 0.62 7.71 -8.20
CA SER A 71 0.13 8.64 -7.18
C SER A 71 -1.34 8.39 -6.84
N GLU A 72 -2.17 8.08 -7.84
CA GLU A 72 -3.58 7.77 -7.63
C GLU A 72 -3.72 6.42 -6.93
N TYR A 73 -3.00 5.41 -7.43
CA TYR A 73 -2.96 4.09 -6.83
C TYR A 73 -2.56 4.10 -5.35
N VAL A 74 -1.46 4.79 -4.99
CA VAL A 74 -1.02 4.87 -3.57
C VAL A 74 -2.03 5.60 -2.69
N ARG A 75 -2.76 6.57 -3.25
CA ARG A 75 -3.81 7.29 -2.53
C ARG A 75 -5.00 6.39 -2.20
N ASP A 76 -5.31 5.44 -3.08
CA ASP A 76 -6.46 4.55 -2.99
C ASP A 76 -6.14 3.24 -2.23
N LEU A 77 -4.85 2.94 -1.99
CA LEU A 77 -4.40 1.79 -1.18
C LEU A 77 -5.16 1.59 0.14
N PRO A 78 -5.48 2.63 0.94
CA PRO A 78 -6.25 2.42 2.17
C PRO A 78 -7.59 1.72 1.94
N GLU A 79 -8.29 2.03 0.85
CA GLU A 79 -9.55 1.40 0.48
C GLU A 79 -9.29 0.00 -0.09
N SER A 80 -8.33 -0.14 -1.02
CA SER A 80 -7.98 -1.44 -1.63
C SER A 80 -7.50 -2.47 -0.61
N LEU A 81 -6.79 -2.05 0.43
CA LEU A 81 -6.29 -2.91 1.50
C LEU A 81 -7.31 -3.10 2.64
N GLY A 82 -8.50 -2.49 2.57
CA GLY A 82 -9.55 -2.61 3.58
C GLY A 82 -9.20 -1.95 4.92
N LEU A 83 -8.40 -0.89 4.91
CA LEU A 83 -7.97 -0.17 6.11
C LEU A 83 -9.02 0.84 6.59
N ILE A 84 -9.91 1.30 5.71
CA ILE A 84 -11.00 2.26 5.98
C ILE A 84 -12.35 1.78 5.43
#